data_AF-A0A1I0IN62-F1
#
_entry.id   AF-A0A1I0IN62-F1
#
_cell.length_a   1.000
_cell.length_b   1.000
_cell.length_c   1.000
_cell.angle_alpha   90.00
_cell.angle_beta   90.00
_cell.angle_gamma   90.00
#
_symmetry.space_group_name_H-M   'P 1'
#
loop_
_entity.id
_entity.type
_entity.pdbx_description
1 polymer ?
#
loop_
_entity_poly.entity_id
_entity_poly.type
_entity_poly.pdbx_seq_one_letter_code
_entity_poly.pdbx_strand_id
1 'polypeptide(L)'
;MPRIMRVLEHSVLTIGDKQGAGEQQAEFRPEHWEALLRYHSTGAGRRYYDIRHRAIRFKHYVGILQAGDLTIEVLPKADAVPDAATAPTEDFDRWRRLLLRMLAEAGLLPVESLNTALLQERPHSLLEVYLSLFLTEIEHLLRRGLVKRYRLHEGQVNALKGTLLFGQHIARNAVHRERFYTRHQTYDNDHLLHRLLRQALVLLPTLTPHPGLQGRAARALQAWPELPAVRPTKALFARTRFDRKIVAYRPALHIARLLLLRLSPDLHSGSQDLVALFFNMNHIWERYLLRTLRRLAPPSWAVSKPPKCVFWQDATQDNVSRMQPDILLTHPDHGNLVLDAKWKRPNGYYAEDDLRQLFAYAHQFGAKQVRLLYPQAGQDAAVEGTFSRPMVIEKTEPQRIHCGISFIRVGRANSSIGSESDDIEAGTNYLLCSLSAEIASWLPDSSRLNT
;
A
#
# COMPACT_ATOMS: atom_id res chain seq x y z
N MET A 1 -27.05 -5.89 6.87
CA MET A 1 -25.62 -5.92 7.26
C MET A 1 -24.83 -6.51 6.11
N PRO A 2 -23.59 -6.05 5.84
CA PRO A 2 -22.78 -6.59 4.75
C PRO A 2 -22.46 -8.06 5.01
N ARG A 3 -22.71 -8.93 4.02
CA ARG A 3 -22.30 -10.33 4.08
C ARG A 3 -20.82 -10.40 3.75
N ILE A 4 -20.00 -10.95 4.63
CA ILE A 4 -18.54 -10.95 4.47
C ILE A 4 -18.02 -12.37 4.38
N MET A 5 -17.24 -12.65 3.32
CA MET A 5 -16.44 -13.85 3.20
C MET A 5 -14.97 -13.49 3.29
N ARG A 6 -14.22 -14.24 4.09
CA ARG A 6 -12.78 -14.08 4.27
C ARG A 6 -12.08 -15.27 3.66
N VAL A 7 -11.15 -14.98 2.76
CA VAL A 7 -10.37 -15.96 2.03
C VAL A 7 -8.89 -15.58 2.09
N LEU A 8 -8.01 -16.52 1.77
CA LEU A 8 -6.58 -16.24 1.66
C LEU A 8 -6.19 -15.99 0.20
N GLU A 9 -5.12 -15.24 -0.01
CA GLU A 9 -4.49 -15.18 -1.33
C GLU A 9 -4.15 -16.60 -1.84
N HIS A 10 -4.16 -16.79 -3.17
CA HIS A 10 -4.03 -18.10 -3.83
C HIS A 10 -5.14 -19.14 -3.56
N SER A 11 -6.11 -18.87 -2.68
CA SER A 11 -7.24 -19.77 -2.46
C SER A 11 -8.23 -19.74 -3.64
N VAL A 12 -9.11 -20.74 -3.66
CA VAL A 12 -10.22 -20.84 -4.60
C VAL A 12 -11.51 -20.56 -3.85
N LEU A 13 -12.39 -19.75 -4.44
CA LEU A 13 -13.74 -19.52 -3.97
C LEU A 13 -14.73 -20.06 -5.01
N THR A 14 -15.58 -20.98 -4.60
CA THR A 14 -16.49 -21.75 -5.45
C THR A 14 -17.94 -21.40 -5.18
N ILE A 15 -18.78 -21.37 -6.21
CA ILE A 15 -20.20 -21.09 -6.05
C ILE A 15 -20.81 -22.12 -5.10
N GLY A 16 -21.47 -21.65 -4.04
CA GLY A 16 -22.03 -22.46 -2.97
C GLY A 16 -21.21 -22.45 -1.68
N ASP A 17 -19.99 -21.90 -1.69
CA ASP A 17 -19.20 -21.72 -0.47
C ASP A 17 -19.95 -20.80 0.50
N LYS A 18 -19.98 -21.18 1.77
CA LYS A 18 -20.68 -20.45 2.84
C LYS A 18 -19.74 -20.18 4.00
N GLN A 19 -19.87 -19.01 4.62
CA GLN A 19 -19.09 -18.62 5.78
C GLN A 19 -19.95 -17.84 6.79
N GLY A 20 -19.75 -18.09 8.08
CA GLY A 20 -20.56 -17.52 9.15
C GLY A 20 -21.84 -18.34 9.43
N ALA A 21 -22.66 -17.84 10.36
CA ALA A 21 -23.88 -18.50 10.83
C ALA A 21 -25.05 -17.52 10.95
N GLY A 22 -26.28 -18.04 10.88
CA GLY A 22 -27.52 -17.27 11.03
C GLY A 22 -27.75 -16.26 9.89
N GLU A 23 -28.39 -15.13 10.21
CA GLU A 23 -28.74 -14.07 9.24
C GLU A 23 -27.52 -13.38 8.59
N GLN A 24 -26.33 -13.55 9.18
CA GLN A 24 -25.07 -13.01 8.68
C GLN A 24 -24.27 -14.02 7.83
N GLN A 25 -24.80 -15.23 7.60
CA GLN A 25 -24.14 -16.20 6.74
C GLN A 25 -23.98 -15.62 5.33
N ALA A 26 -22.72 -15.53 4.91
CA ALA A 26 -22.34 -15.12 3.58
C ALA A 26 -22.24 -16.35 2.68
N GLU A 27 -22.69 -16.23 1.43
CA GLU A 27 -22.67 -17.29 0.44
C GLU A 27 -22.16 -16.75 -0.89
N PHE A 28 -21.25 -17.48 -1.53
CA PHE A 28 -20.80 -17.13 -2.87
C PHE A 28 -21.79 -17.66 -3.92
N ARG A 29 -22.61 -16.77 -4.48
CA ARG A 29 -23.72 -17.10 -5.40
C ARG A 29 -23.30 -16.92 -6.87
N PRO A 30 -24.06 -17.50 -7.83
CA PRO A 30 -23.82 -17.30 -9.25
C PRO A 30 -23.75 -15.82 -9.66
N GLU A 31 -24.62 -14.99 -9.10
CA GLU A 31 -24.66 -13.55 -9.33
C GLU A 31 -23.34 -12.85 -8.97
N HIS A 32 -22.72 -13.25 -7.84
CA HIS A 32 -21.42 -12.73 -7.43
C HIS A 32 -20.35 -13.16 -8.43
N TRP A 33 -20.33 -14.44 -8.83
CA TRP A 33 -19.38 -14.94 -9.81
C TRP A 33 -19.51 -14.22 -11.16
N GLU A 34 -20.72 -13.95 -11.63
CA GLU A 34 -20.96 -13.20 -12.87
C GLU A 34 -20.46 -11.76 -12.78
N ALA A 35 -20.67 -11.07 -11.65
CA ALA A 35 -20.11 -9.74 -11.43
C ALA A 35 -18.57 -9.76 -11.50
N LEU A 36 -17.94 -10.76 -10.91
CA LEU A 36 -16.50 -10.95 -10.97
C LEU A 36 -16.00 -11.35 -12.37
N LEU A 37 -16.78 -12.12 -13.13
CA LEU A 37 -16.49 -12.42 -14.52
C LEU A 37 -16.50 -11.14 -15.38
N ARG A 38 -17.53 -10.30 -15.24
CA ARG A 38 -17.61 -9.01 -15.94
C ARG A 38 -16.42 -8.12 -15.62
N TYR A 39 -16.02 -8.04 -14.34
CA TYR A 39 -14.84 -7.28 -13.95
C TYR A 39 -13.53 -7.85 -14.53
N HIS A 40 -13.39 -9.17 -14.57
CA HIS A 40 -12.25 -9.82 -15.20
C HIS A 40 -12.18 -9.52 -16.71
N SER A 41 -13.33 -9.44 -17.39
CA SER A 41 -13.44 -9.11 -18.80
C SER A 41 -12.98 -7.68 -19.14
N THR A 42 -13.10 -6.72 -18.21
CA THR A 42 -12.54 -5.36 -18.40
C THR A 42 -11.00 -5.32 -18.51
N GLY A 43 -10.32 -6.41 -18.18
CA GLY A 43 -8.86 -6.48 -18.11
C GLY A 43 -8.30 -6.07 -16.73
N ALA A 44 -9.01 -5.23 -15.97
CA ALA A 44 -8.58 -4.82 -14.63
C ALA A 44 -8.61 -6.00 -13.63
N GLY A 45 -9.68 -6.81 -13.65
CA GLY A 45 -9.85 -7.96 -12.75
C GLY A 45 -8.80 -9.06 -12.93
N ARG A 46 -8.24 -9.22 -14.14
CA ARG A 46 -7.21 -10.25 -14.47
C ARG A 46 -5.97 -10.19 -13.60
N ARG A 47 -5.72 -9.05 -12.97
CA ARG A 47 -4.57 -8.83 -12.07
C ARG A 47 -4.75 -9.54 -10.73
N TYR A 48 -5.99 -9.69 -10.27
CA TYR A 48 -6.29 -10.07 -8.88
C TYR A 48 -6.68 -11.54 -8.73
N TYR A 49 -7.35 -12.10 -9.73
CA TYR A 49 -7.80 -13.49 -9.72
C TYR A 49 -7.89 -14.03 -11.16
N ASP A 50 -7.91 -15.35 -11.27
CA ASP A 50 -8.22 -16.09 -12.50
C ASP A 50 -9.63 -16.69 -12.39
N ILE A 51 -10.37 -16.67 -13.50
CA ILE A 51 -11.68 -17.33 -13.60
C ILE A 51 -11.48 -18.84 -13.77
N ARG A 52 -12.31 -19.63 -13.07
CA ARG A 52 -12.46 -21.09 -13.22
C ARG A 52 -13.93 -21.43 -13.43
N HIS A 53 -14.23 -22.67 -13.82
CA HIS A 53 -15.61 -23.12 -13.95
C HIS A 53 -16.30 -23.06 -12.57
N ARG A 54 -17.32 -22.20 -12.45
CA ARG A 54 -18.08 -21.95 -11.21
C ARG A 54 -17.22 -21.57 -9.99
N ALA A 55 -16.03 -21.04 -10.23
CA ALA A 55 -15.10 -20.65 -9.17
C ALA A 55 -14.18 -19.53 -9.64
N ILE A 56 -13.49 -18.91 -8.69
CA ILE A 56 -12.38 -17.98 -8.95
C ILE A 56 -11.18 -18.40 -8.11
N ARG A 57 -9.97 -18.19 -8.64
CA ARG A 57 -8.72 -18.41 -7.91
C ARG A 57 -8.00 -17.09 -7.71
N PHE A 58 -7.78 -16.69 -6.46
CA PHE A 58 -7.05 -15.47 -6.15
C PHE A 58 -5.56 -15.60 -6.50
N LYS A 59 -4.91 -14.47 -6.79
CA LYS A 59 -3.45 -14.37 -6.97
C LYS A 59 -2.82 -13.88 -5.67
N HIS A 60 -1.62 -13.30 -5.73
CA HIS A 60 -0.84 -12.73 -4.61
C HIS A 60 -1.30 -11.32 -4.19
N TYR A 61 -2.57 -10.99 -4.43
CA TYR A 61 -3.14 -9.70 -4.08
C TYR A 61 -4.06 -9.85 -2.88
N VAL A 62 -3.89 -8.96 -1.91
CA VAL A 62 -4.68 -8.90 -0.67
C VAL A 62 -5.49 -7.62 -0.62
N GLY A 63 -6.64 -7.64 0.04
CA GLY A 63 -7.55 -6.50 0.08
C GLY A 63 -9.01 -6.93 0.06
N ILE A 64 -9.83 -6.20 -0.68
CA ILE A 64 -11.27 -6.39 -0.72
C ILE A 64 -11.82 -6.41 -2.14
N LEU A 65 -12.90 -7.15 -2.29
CA LEU A 65 -13.71 -7.21 -3.49
C LEU A 65 -15.18 -7.33 -3.09
N GLN A 66 -15.95 -6.26 -3.32
CA GLN A 66 -17.37 -6.25 -3.11
C GLN A 66 -18.08 -6.49 -4.44
N ALA A 67 -18.98 -7.46 -4.46
CA ALA A 67 -19.82 -7.81 -5.60
C ALA A 67 -21.28 -7.83 -5.12
N GLY A 68 -22.00 -6.73 -5.34
CA GLY A 68 -23.35 -6.56 -4.81
C GLY A 68 -23.37 -6.52 -3.28
N ASP A 69 -24.13 -7.43 -2.66
CA ASP A 69 -24.28 -7.55 -1.21
C ASP A 69 -23.16 -8.35 -0.51
N LEU A 70 -22.31 -9.03 -1.29
CA LEU A 70 -21.20 -9.81 -0.79
C LEU A 70 -19.88 -9.01 -0.82
N THR A 71 -19.22 -8.93 0.33
CA THR A 71 -17.85 -8.43 0.47
C THR A 71 -16.88 -9.58 0.68
N ILE A 72 -15.90 -9.72 -0.19
CA ILE A 72 -14.84 -10.74 -0.09
C ILE A 72 -13.56 -10.06 0.39
N GLU A 73 -13.06 -10.46 1.55
CA GLU A 73 -11.76 -10.04 2.09
C GLU A 73 -10.71 -11.08 1.75
N VAL A 74 -9.68 -10.68 1.00
CA VAL A 74 -8.54 -11.54 0.65
C VAL A 74 -7.37 -11.17 1.56
N LEU A 75 -6.96 -12.12 2.39
CA LEU A 75 -5.96 -11.94 3.45
C LEU A 75 -4.65 -12.67 3.12
N PRO A 76 -3.51 -12.21 3.67
CA PRO A 76 -2.20 -12.80 3.41
C PRO A 76 -2.09 -14.24 3.95
N LYS A 77 -1.28 -15.09 3.29
CA LYS A 77 -1.12 -16.51 3.63
C LYS A 77 0.10 -16.79 4.55
N ALA A 78 0.52 -15.88 5.44
CA ALA A 78 1.87 -15.98 6.01
C ALA A 78 2.12 -17.26 6.86
N ASP A 79 1.10 -17.81 7.56
CA ASP A 79 1.25 -19.04 8.37
C ASP A 79 0.28 -20.17 7.97
N ALA A 80 -0.53 -20.01 6.91
CA ALA A 80 -1.61 -20.97 6.66
C ALA A 80 -1.11 -22.27 6.02
N VAL A 81 -1.40 -23.37 6.73
CA VAL A 81 -1.38 -24.76 6.25
C VAL A 81 -2.19 -24.86 4.93
N PRO A 82 -1.83 -25.75 3.99
CA PRO A 82 -2.42 -25.79 2.64
C PRO A 82 -3.95 -25.87 2.55
N ASP A 83 -4.66 -26.32 3.59
CA ASP A 83 -6.12 -26.43 3.61
C ASP A 83 -6.78 -25.30 4.42
N ALA A 84 -7.01 -24.17 3.75
CA ALA A 84 -7.48 -22.91 4.35
C ALA A 84 -9.01 -22.73 4.40
N ALA A 85 -9.80 -23.68 3.88
CA ALA A 85 -11.27 -23.57 3.85
C ALA A 85 -11.93 -23.77 5.23
N THR A 86 -11.17 -24.23 6.23
CA THR A 86 -11.64 -24.57 7.58
C THR A 86 -10.88 -23.83 8.70
N ALA A 87 -10.09 -22.79 8.36
CA ALA A 87 -9.38 -22.02 9.38
C ALA A 87 -10.36 -21.30 10.33
N PRO A 88 -10.17 -21.36 11.67
CA PRO A 88 -11.01 -20.68 12.64
C PRO A 88 -11.12 -19.17 12.36
N THR A 89 -12.27 -18.57 12.67
CA THR A 89 -12.52 -17.12 12.52
C THR A 89 -11.46 -16.26 13.23
N GLU A 90 -10.89 -16.76 14.32
CA GLU A 90 -9.84 -16.13 15.12
C GLU A 90 -8.55 -15.87 14.33
N ASP A 91 -8.20 -16.73 13.39
CA ASP A 91 -6.99 -16.58 12.56
C ASP A 91 -7.14 -15.43 11.56
N PHE A 92 -8.32 -15.26 10.96
CA PHE A 92 -8.55 -14.20 9.97
C PHE A 92 -8.49 -12.79 10.58
N ASP A 93 -8.95 -12.61 11.81
CA ASP A 93 -8.85 -11.31 12.48
C ASP A 93 -7.39 -10.95 12.81
N ARG A 94 -6.56 -11.95 13.16
CA ARG A 94 -5.11 -11.78 13.30
C ARG A 94 -4.48 -11.36 11.98
N TRP A 95 -4.80 -12.07 10.88
CA TRP A 95 -4.28 -11.73 9.54
C TRP A 95 -4.66 -10.33 9.08
N ARG A 96 -5.90 -9.92 9.33
CA ARG A 96 -6.40 -8.59 9.01
C ARG A 96 -5.62 -7.51 9.77
N ARG A 97 -5.40 -7.69 11.07
CA ARG A 97 -4.58 -6.76 11.88
C ARG A 97 -3.13 -6.69 11.39
N LEU A 98 -2.52 -7.85 11.11
CA LEU A 98 -1.16 -7.91 10.58
C LEU A 98 -1.05 -7.17 9.24
N LEU A 99 -1.97 -7.41 8.31
CA LEU A 99 -2.01 -6.73 7.03
C LEU A 99 -2.09 -5.20 7.20
N LEU A 100 -3.01 -4.71 8.03
CA LEU A 100 -3.17 -3.29 8.28
C LEU A 100 -1.90 -2.65 8.84
N ARG A 101 -1.22 -3.32 9.77
CA ARG A 101 0.03 -2.83 10.34
C ARG A 101 1.18 -2.87 9.34
N MET A 102 1.30 -3.94 8.54
CA MET A 102 2.28 -4.01 7.45
C MET A 102 2.05 -2.89 6.43
N LEU A 103 0.80 -2.58 6.09
CA LEU A 103 0.44 -1.46 5.21
C LEU A 103 0.85 -0.12 5.83
N ALA A 104 0.64 0.07 7.14
CA ALA A 104 1.03 1.28 7.85
C ALA A 104 2.56 1.46 7.89
N GLU A 105 3.31 0.42 8.21
CA GLU A 105 4.78 0.47 8.20
C GLU A 105 5.36 0.61 6.80
N ALA A 106 4.77 -0.05 5.80
CA ALA A 106 5.06 0.20 4.39
C ALA A 106 4.69 1.65 3.98
N GLY A 107 3.97 2.41 4.82
CA GLY A 107 3.52 3.78 4.57
C GLY A 107 2.57 3.89 3.41
N LEU A 108 1.76 2.85 3.28
CA LEU A 108 0.54 2.83 2.50
C LEU A 108 -0.65 3.30 3.36
N LEU A 109 -0.49 3.31 4.70
CA LEU A 109 -1.46 3.89 5.64
C LEU A 109 -0.76 4.78 6.68
N PRO A 110 -1.44 5.80 7.21
CA PRO A 110 -0.96 6.55 8.36
C PRO A 110 -1.07 5.71 9.64
N VAL A 111 0.04 5.59 10.38
CA VAL A 111 0.16 4.74 11.58
C VAL A 111 -0.67 5.28 12.74
N GLU A 112 -0.64 6.59 12.99
CA GLU A 112 -1.34 7.22 14.12
C GLU A 112 -2.86 7.02 14.02
N SER A 113 -3.42 7.26 12.83
CA SER A 113 -4.85 7.06 12.55
C SER A 113 -5.24 5.59 12.68
N LEU A 114 -4.33 4.66 12.34
CA LEU A 114 -4.58 3.21 12.42
C LEU A 114 -4.89 2.78 13.84
N ASN A 115 -4.11 3.22 14.82
CA ASN A 115 -4.33 2.86 16.22
C ASN A 115 -5.71 3.33 16.70
N THR A 116 -6.10 4.57 16.39
CA THR A 116 -7.43 5.08 16.75
C THR A 116 -8.56 4.30 16.05
N ALA A 117 -8.40 3.95 14.78
CA ALA A 117 -9.42 3.20 14.05
C ALA A 117 -9.55 1.74 14.50
N LEU A 118 -8.47 1.13 14.99
CA LEU A 118 -8.50 -0.23 15.57
C LEU A 118 -9.13 -0.25 16.96
N LEU A 119 -9.00 0.83 17.74
CA LEU A 119 -9.60 1.02 19.06
C LEU A 119 -11.10 1.31 19.01
N GLN A 120 -11.56 1.97 17.93
CA GLN A 120 -12.99 2.22 17.71
C GLN A 120 -13.69 0.95 17.19
N GLU A 121 -14.98 0.79 17.53
CA GLU A 121 -15.89 -0.33 17.17
C GLU A 121 -15.35 -1.32 16.14
N ARG A 122 -15.32 -2.63 16.48
CA ARG A 122 -14.80 -3.69 15.60
C ARG A 122 -15.33 -3.55 14.17
N PRO A 123 -14.53 -3.03 13.22
CA PRO A 123 -15.02 -2.75 11.89
C PRO A 123 -15.39 -4.05 11.20
N HIS A 124 -16.52 -4.08 10.51
CA HIS A 124 -17.03 -5.30 9.90
C HIS A 124 -16.12 -5.72 8.75
N SER A 125 -15.57 -4.76 7.99
CA SER A 125 -14.64 -5.04 6.89
C SER A 125 -13.37 -4.17 6.86
N LEU A 126 -12.37 -4.62 6.10
CA LEU A 126 -11.15 -3.88 5.79
C LEU A 126 -11.46 -2.58 5.02
N LEU A 127 -12.53 -2.56 4.20
CA LEU A 127 -13.02 -1.33 3.57
C LEU A 127 -13.37 -0.29 4.62
N GLU A 128 -14.19 -0.67 5.60
CA GLU A 128 -14.66 0.21 6.66
C GLU A 128 -13.50 0.74 7.52
N VAL A 129 -12.43 -0.05 7.70
CA VAL A 129 -11.19 0.44 8.32
C VAL A 129 -10.63 1.61 7.51
N TYR A 130 -10.44 1.46 6.19
CA TYR A 130 -9.91 2.55 5.35
C TYR A 130 -10.81 3.79 5.37
N LEU A 131 -12.13 3.60 5.34
CA LEU A 131 -13.08 4.71 5.37
C LEU A 131 -13.08 5.41 6.73
N SER A 132 -13.02 4.66 7.83
CA SER A 132 -12.89 5.20 9.18
C SER A 132 -11.59 5.98 9.34
N LEU A 133 -10.47 5.45 8.84
CA LEU A 133 -9.18 6.15 8.84
C LEU A 133 -9.26 7.48 8.10
N PHE A 134 -9.86 7.48 6.91
CA PHE A 134 -10.04 8.69 6.13
C PHE A 134 -10.88 9.73 6.89
N LEU A 135 -12.01 9.31 7.47
CA LEU A 135 -12.89 10.19 8.23
C LEU A 135 -12.21 10.77 9.47
N THR A 136 -11.44 9.96 10.21
CA THR A 136 -10.67 10.42 11.37
C THR A 136 -9.69 11.53 10.98
N GLU A 137 -9.02 11.40 9.84
CA GLU A 137 -8.12 12.44 9.32
C GLU A 137 -8.86 13.69 8.83
N ILE A 138 -10.00 13.54 8.16
CA ILE A 138 -10.84 14.67 7.76
C ILE A 138 -11.36 15.44 8.97
N GLU A 139 -11.86 14.73 9.98
CA GLU A 139 -12.35 15.31 11.23
C GLU A 139 -11.21 16.03 11.99
N HIS A 140 -10.00 15.47 11.98
CA HIS A 140 -8.81 16.14 12.55
C HIS A 140 -8.51 17.46 11.83
N LEU A 141 -8.54 17.47 10.49
CA LEU A 141 -8.33 18.69 9.69
C LEU A 141 -9.42 19.74 9.94
N LEU A 142 -10.68 19.32 10.08
CA LEU A 142 -11.79 20.22 10.39
C LEU A 142 -11.64 20.85 11.78
N ARG A 143 -11.28 20.06 12.80
CA ARG A 143 -11.01 20.58 14.17
C ARG A 143 -9.85 21.56 14.21
N ARG A 144 -8.80 21.30 13.42
CA ARG A 144 -7.62 22.19 13.33
C ARG A 144 -7.90 23.48 12.54
N GLY A 145 -8.92 23.48 11.69
CA GLY A 145 -9.23 24.55 10.76
C GLY A 145 -8.51 24.39 9.41
N LEU A 146 -9.25 24.62 8.33
CA LEU A 146 -8.74 24.45 6.98
C LEU A 146 -7.85 25.62 6.56
N VAL A 147 -6.72 25.29 5.93
CA VAL A 147 -5.75 26.26 5.43
C VAL A 147 -6.31 27.01 4.23
N LYS A 148 -6.42 28.33 4.37
CA LYS A 148 -6.67 29.25 3.27
C LYS A 148 -5.37 29.64 2.55
N ARG A 149 -5.46 29.96 1.27
CA ARG A 149 -4.35 30.50 0.46
C ARG A 149 -4.88 31.58 -0.46
N TYR A 150 -3.98 32.49 -0.82
CA TYR A 150 -4.25 33.48 -1.85
C TYR A 150 -4.29 32.81 -3.22
N ARG A 151 -5.38 33.01 -3.95
CA ARG A 151 -5.51 32.67 -5.35
C ARG A 151 -5.64 33.94 -6.17
N LEU A 152 -4.84 34.06 -7.22
CA LEU A 152 -5.00 35.13 -8.20
C LEU A 152 -6.19 34.80 -9.10
N HIS A 153 -7.13 35.73 -9.16
CA HIS A 153 -8.24 35.69 -10.09
C HIS A 153 -8.11 36.84 -11.08
N GLU A 154 -8.25 36.53 -12.37
CA GLU A 154 -8.23 37.50 -13.45
C GLU A 154 -9.46 37.27 -14.32
N GLY A 155 -10.29 38.31 -14.47
CA GLY A 155 -11.53 38.19 -15.23
C GLY A 155 -12.47 39.38 -15.10
N GLN A 156 -13.66 39.23 -15.69
CA GLN A 156 -14.72 40.24 -15.64
C GLN A 156 -15.44 40.21 -14.30
N VAL A 157 -15.70 41.39 -13.74
CA VAL A 157 -16.45 41.61 -12.51
C VAL A 157 -17.36 42.82 -12.67
N ASN A 158 -18.51 42.83 -12.00
CA ASN A 158 -19.48 43.94 -12.10
C ASN A 158 -19.15 45.13 -11.17
N ALA A 159 -18.10 45.00 -10.37
CA ALA A 159 -17.62 46.05 -9.48
C ALA A 159 -16.09 46.08 -9.48
N LEU A 160 -15.51 47.28 -9.43
CA LEU A 160 -14.07 47.44 -9.43
C LEU A 160 -13.46 46.86 -8.14
N LYS A 161 -12.70 45.77 -8.28
CA LYS A 161 -12.00 45.10 -7.18
C LYS A 161 -10.58 44.73 -7.60
N GLY A 162 -9.60 45.12 -6.78
CA GLY A 162 -8.18 44.91 -7.10
C GLY A 162 -7.70 45.77 -8.25
N THR A 163 -6.77 45.26 -9.06
CA THR A 163 -6.11 46.02 -10.12
C THR A 163 -6.88 45.92 -11.43
N LEU A 164 -7.25 47.05 -12.02
CA LEU A 164 -7.84 47.08 -13.37
C LEU A 164 -6.77 46.78 -14.42
N LEU A 165 -7.01 45.79 -15.28
CA LEU A 165 -6.12 45.48 -16.39
C LEU A 165 -6.59 46.24 -17.64
N PHE A 166 -6.12 47.48 -17.78
CA PHE A 166 -6.58 48.42 -18.81
C PHE A 166 -6.63 47.83 -20.22
N GLY A 167 -5.57 47.14 -20.67
CA GLY A 167 -5.55 46.54 -22.01
C GLY A 167 -6.68 45.53 -22.24
N GLN A 168 -6.89 44.62 -21.28
CA GLN A 168 -7.99 43.64 -21.38
C GLN A 168 -9.36 44.27 -21.15
N HIS A 169 -9.45 45.29 -20.30
CA HIS A 169 -10.71 45.97 -20.00
C HIS A 169 -11.20 46.75 -21.22
N ILE A 170 -10.34 47.54 -21.88
CA ILE A 170 -10.70 48.25 -23.12
C ILE A 170 -11.12 47.25 -24.20
N ALA A 171 -10.31 46.21 -24.42
CA ALA A 171 -10.57 45.21 -25.45
C ALA A 171 -11.90 44.47 -25.29
N ARG A 172 -12.34 44.19 -24.04
CA ARG A 172 -13.54 43.38 -23.77
C ARG A 172 -14.77 44.17 -23.33
N ASN A 173 -14.62 45.42 -22.89
CA ASN A 173 -15.70 46.19 -22.27
C ASN A 173 -15.94 47.57 -22.89
N ALA A 174 -15.39 47.85 -24.09
CA ALA A 174 -15.59 49.14 -24.77
C ALA A 174 -17.08 49.58 -24.85
N VAL A 175 -18.00 48.63 -24.99
CA VAL A 175 -19.46 48.86 -25.01
C VAL A 175 -20.19 48.34 -23.77
N HIS A 176 -19.51 47.61 -22.88
CA HIS A 176 -20.08 47.02 -21.66
C HIS A 176 -19.59 47.78 -20.42
N ARG A 177 -20.12 48.99 -20.21
CA ARG A 177 -19.70 49.91 -19.13
C ARG A 177 -20.04 49.40 -17.73
N GLU A 178 -20.88 48.37 -17.62
CA GLU A 178 -21.26 47.71 -16.37
C GLU A 178 -20.23 46.69 -15.86
N ARG A 179 -19.13 46.45 -16.60
CA ARG A 179 -18.15 45.39 -16.30
C ARG A 179 -16.72 45.92 -16.25
N PHE A 180 -15.92 45.41 -15.32
CA PHE A 180 -14.50 45.71 -15.17
C PHE A 180 -13.67 44.44 -15.37
N TYR A 181 -12.59 44.52 -16.16
CA TYR A 181 -11.65 43.39 -16.27
C TYR A 181 -10.52 43.61 -15.26
N THR A 182 -10.54 42.84 -14.18
CA THR A 182 -9.64 43.05 -13.04
C THR A 182 -8.80 41.82 -12.74
N ARG A 183 -7.66 42.07 -12.10
CA ARG A 183 -6.82 41.08 -11.43
C ARG A 183 -6.88 41.35 -9.94
N HIS A 184 -7.36 40.39 -9.17
CA HIS A 184 -7.47 40.49 -7.72
C HIS A 184 -7.12 39.16 -7.06
N GLN A 185 -6.84 39.19 -5.75
CA GLN A 185 -6.56 37.99 -4.98
C GLN A 185 -7.76 37.63 -4.11
N THR A 186 -8.09 36.34 -4.03
CA THR A 186 -9.06 35.80 -3.08
C THR A 186 -8.34 34.94 -2.05
N TYR A 187 -8.66 35.13 -0.76
CA TYR A 187 -8.14 34.32 0.34
C TYR A 187 -9.21 33.32 0.78
N ASP A 188 -9.20 32.14 0.18
CA ASP A 188 -10.26 31.14 0.29
C ASP A 188 -9.69 29.73 0.50
N ASN A 189 -10.59 28.75 0.60
CA ASN A 189 -10.26 27.33 0.75
C ASN A 189 -10.23 26.58 -0.60
N ASP A 190 -10.34 27.26 -1.74
CA ASP A 190 -10.47 26.62 -3.04
C ASP A 190 -9.11 26.19 -3.60
N HIS A 191 -8.65 25.03 -3.13
CA HIS A 191 -7.34 24.47 -3.47
C HIS A 191 -7.46 23.04 -3.96
N LEU A 192 -6.54 22.62 -4.83
CA LEU A 192 -6.53 21.27 -5.40
C LEU A 192 -6.62 20.17 -4.33
N LEU A 193 -5.90 20.32 -3.21
CA LEU A 193 -5.92 19.34 -2.13
C LEU A 193 -7.31 19.21 -1.49
N HIS A 194 -8.01 20.33 -1.26
CA HIS A 194 -9.35 20.31 -0.69
C HIS A 194 -10.38 19.74 -1.68
N ARG A 195 -10.23 20.03 -2.98
CA ARG A 195 -11.06 19.44 -4.03
C ARG A 195 -10.90 17.92 -4.08
N LEU A 196 -9.67 17.41 -4.01
CA LEU A 196 -9.39 15.97 -3.98
C LEU A 196 -9.98 15.29 -2.73
N LEU A 197 -9.81 15.89 -1.55
CA LEU A 197 -10.37 15.35 -0.31
C LEU A 197 -11.90 15.36 -0.32
N ARG A 198 -12.52 16.44 -0.80
CA ARG A 198 -13.97 16.51 -0.97
C ARG A 198 -14.48 15.42 -1.91
N GLN A 199 -13.78 15.15 -3.00
CA GLN A 199 -14.17 14.09 -3.94
C GLN A 199 -14.18 12.71 -3.27
N ALA A 200 -13.20 12.40 -2.42
CA ALA A 200 -13.18 11.16 -1.65
C ALA A 200 -14.31 11.09 -0.62
N LEU A 201 -14.63 12.22 0.01
CA LEU A 201 -15.72 12.32 0.98
C LEU A 201 -17.10 12.14 0.35
N VAL A 202 -17.31 12.66 -0.86
CA VAL A 202 -18.54 12.47 -1.66
C VAL A 202 -18.69 11.02 -2.12
N LEU A 203 -17.59 10.32 -2.39
CA LEU A 203 -17.62 8.90 -2.78
C LEU A 203 -17.98 7.97 -1.60
N LEU A 204 -17.64 8.34 -0.37
CA LEU A 204 -17.73 7.44 0.78
C LEU A 204 -19.12 6.80 1.00
N PRO A 205 -20.25 7.53 0.93
CA PRO A 205 -21.57 6.94 1.14
C PRO A 205 -21.94 5.85 0.12
N THR A 206 -21.33 5.84 -1.06
CA THR A 206 -21.57 4.80 -2.09
C THR A 206 -20.74 3.54 -1.86
N LEU A 207 -19.76 3.59 -0.93
CA LEU A 207 -18.83 2.49 -0.68
C LEU A 207 -19.21 1.64 0.53
N THR A 208 -20.06 2.14 1.43
CA THR A 208 -20.44 1.41 2.64
C THR A 208 -21.88 1.71 3.05
N PRO A 209 -22.66 0.67 3.41
CA PRO A 209 -23.98 0.84 4.01
C PRO A 209 -23.90 1.12 5.53
N HIS A 210 -22.71 1.22 6.14
CA HIS A 210 -22.57 1.34 7.59
C HIS A 210 -23.11 2.68 8.11
N PRO A 211 -24.19 2.69 8.92
CA PRO A 211 -24.87 3.94 9.32
C PRO A 211 -23.95 4.91 10.06
N GLY A 212 -23.08 4.41 10.94
CA GLY A 212 -22.10 5.22 11.66
C GLY A 212 -21.11 5.96 10.75
N LEU A 213 -20.56 5.28 9.73
CA LEU A 213 -19.64 5.89 8.76
C LEU A 213 -20.38 6.87 7.84
N GLN A 214 -21.59 6.54 7.41
CA GLN A 214 -22.43 7.45 6.62
C GLN A 214 -22.76 8.74 7.38
N GLY A 215 -23.15 8.63 8.66
CA GLY A 215 -23.42 9.80 9.50
C GLY A 215 -22.18 10.65 9.78
N ARG A 216 -21.01 10.04 9.97
CA ARG A 216 -19.72 10.76 10.06
C ARG A 216 -19.40 11.46 8.75
N ALA A 217 -19.53 10.79 7.61
CA ALA A 217 -19.26 11.36 6.29
C ALA A 217 -20.20 12.51 5.95
N ALA A 218 -21.49 12.40 6.24
CA ALA A 218 -22.47 13.47 6.01
C ALA A 218 -22.14 14.73 6.81
N ARG A 219 -21.84 14.59 8.11
CA ARG A 219 -21.41 15.71 8.97
C ARG A 219 -20.11 16.35 8.49
N ALA A 220 -19.13 15.52 8.14
CA ALA A 220 -17.86 16.00 7.61
C ALA A 220 -18.05 16.73 6.28
N LEU A 221 -18.93 16.24 5.39
CA LEU A 221 -19.19 16.85 4.09
C LEU A 221 -19.91 18.19 4.23
N GLN A 222 -20.85 18.31 5.18
CA GLN A 222 -21.52 19.56 5.50
C GLN A 222 -20.55 20.61 6.08
N ALA A 223 -19.58 20.19 6.89
CA ALA A 223 -18.56 21.07 7.44
C ALA A 223 -17.44 21.41 6.42
N TRP A 224 -17.29 20.62 5.36
CA TRP A 224 -16.28 20.84 4.33
C TRP A 224 -16.75 21.90 3.33
N PRO A 225 -15.88 22.82 2.87
CA PRO A 225 -16.26 23.84 1.90
C PRO A 225 -16.84 23.25 0.62
N GLU A 226 -17.87 23.89 0.07
CA GLU A 226 -18.35 23.58 -1.27
C GLU A 226 -17.29 24.00 -2.29
N LEU A 227 -16.79 23.03 -3.04
CA LEU A 227 -15.68 23.19 -3.98
C LEU A 227 -16.00 22.53 -5.31
N PRO A 228 -15.47 23.08 -6.43
CA PRO A 228 -15.65 22.47 -7.74
C PRO A 228 -15.16 21.02 -7.77
N ALA A 229 -15.92 20.16 -8.44
CA ALA A 229 -15.52 18.78 -8.68
C ALA A 229 -14.21 18.72 -9.47
N VAL A 230 -13.42 17.67 -9.21
CA VAL A 230 -12.17 17.41 -9.93
C VAL A 230 -12.10 15.94 -10.28
N ARG A 231 -11.73 15.62 -11.52
CA ARG A 231 -11.46 14.23 -11.93
C ARG A 231 -10.12 13.80 -11.34
N PRO A 232 -10.06 12.87 -10.38
CA PRO A 232 -8.81 12.50 -9.73
C PRO A 232 -7.90 11.77 -10.71
N THR A 233 -6.61 12.15 -10.76
CA THR A 233 -5.60 11.45 -11.57
C THR A 233 -4.30 11.32 -10.80
N LYS A 234 -3.47 10.32 -11.13
CA LYS A 234 -2.13 10.17 -10.55
C LYS A 234 -1.30 11.46 -10.66
N ALA A 235 -1.42 12.17 -11.78
CA ALA A 235 -0.72 13.43 -12.03
C ALA A 235 -1.18 14.55 -11.07
N LEU A 236 -2.48 14.67 -10.79
CA LEU A 236 -2.98 15.68 -9.85
C LEU A 236 -2.47 15.44 -8.43
N PHE A 237 -2.43 14.19 -7.98
CA PHE A 237 -1.83 13.85 -6.68
C PHE A 237 -0.31 14.07 -6.66
N ALA A 238 0.40 13.94 -7.79
CA ALA A 238 1.83 14.21 -7.85
C ALA A 238 2.17 15.71 -7.80
N ARG A 239 1.22 16.58 -8.18
CA ARG A 239 1.39 18.04 -8.14
C ARG A 239 1.30 18.63 -6.73
N THR A 240 0.81 17.88 -5.74
CA THR A 240 0.70 18.38 -4.37
C THR A 240 2.07 18.39 -3.69
N ARG A 241 2.65 19.59 -3.54
CA ARG A 241 3.90 19.78 -2.80
C ARG A 241 3.58 20.15 -1.36
N PHE A 242 4.10 19.37 -0.41
CA PHE A 242 3.87 19.60 1.01
C PHE A 242 4.82 20.67 1.55
N ASP A 243 4.25 21.68 2.18
CA ASP A 243 4.96 22.67 3.00
C ASP A 243 4.53 22.54 4.47
N ARG A 244 5.11 23.35 5.37
CA ARG A 244 4.77 23.31 6.81
C ARG A 244 3.29 23.53 7.09
N LYS A 245 2.57 24.29 6.25
CA LYS A 245 1.15 24.64 6.46
C LYS A 245 0.25 23.47 6.10
N ILE A 246 0.60 22.69 5.06
CA ILE A 246 -0.25 21.61 4.55
C ILE A 246 0.29 20.20 4.84
N VAL A 247 1.38 20.07 5.59
CA VAL A 247 1.93 18.75 5.97
C VAL A 247 0.89 17.88 6.69
N ALA A 248 0.00 18.50 7.48
CA ALA A 248 -1.08 17.84 8.19
C ALA A 248 -2.12 17.16 7.27
N TYR A 249 -2.21 17.57 6.01
CA TYR A 249 -3.13 16.97 5.04
C TYR A 249 -2.57 15.70 4.41
N ARG A 250 -1.30 15.38 4.64
CA ARG A 250 -0.62 14.24 4.01
C ARG A 250 -1.32 12.91 4.30
N PRO A 251 -1.72 12.58 5.54
CA PRO A 251 -2.45 11.34 5.83
C PRO A 251 -3.77 11.25 5.06
N ALA A 252 -4.63 12.27 5.17
CA ALA A 252 -5.91 12.33 4.48
C ALA A 252 -5.77 12.19 2.96
N LEU A 253 -4.80 12.90 2.37
CA LEU A 253 -4.52 12.83 0.92
C LEU A 253 -3.99 11.45 0.50
N HIS A 254 -3.23 10.78 1.36
CA HIS A 254 -2.73 9.44 1.09
C HIS A 254 -3.89 8.44 0.99
N ILE A 255 -4.82 8.47 1.95
CA ILE A 255 -5.98 7.58 1.94
C ILE A 255 -6.93 7.96 0.80
N ALA A 256 -7.20 9.25 0.58
CA ALA A 256 -8.00 9.72 -0.55
C ALA A 256 -7.42 9.27 -1.90
N ARG A 257 -6.09 9.23 -2.04
CA ARG A 257 -5.44 8.72 -3.25
C ARG A 257 -5.72 7.23 -3.44
N LEU A 258 -5.72 6.43 -2.37
CA LEU A 258 -6.07 5.02 -2.44
C LEU A 258 -7.53 4.84 -2.86
N LEU A 259 -8.45 5.54 -2.19
CA LEU A 259 -9.87 5.47 -2.50
C LEU A 259 -10.12 5.92 -3.96
N LEU A 260 -9.67 7.10 -4.35
CA LEU A 260 -10.01 7.67 -5.65
C LEU A 260 -9.29 7.05 -6.86
N LEU A 261 -8.12 6.45 -6.68
CA LEU A 261 -7.33 5.91 -7.81
C LEU A 261 -7.25 4.38 -7.85
N ARG A 262 -7.57 3.69 -6.75
CA ARG A 262 -7.50 2.22 -6.69
C ARG A 262 -8.86 1.56 -6.54
N LEU A 263 -9.89 2.27 -6.05
CA LEU A 263 -11.25 1.80 -6.25
C LEU A 263 -11.54 1.90 -7.75
N SER A 264 -12.04 0.82 -8.33
CA SER A 264 -12.57 0.79 -9.70
C SER A 264 -14.08 0.83 -9.64
N PRO A 265 -14.71 1.98 -9.36
CA PRO A 265 -16.16 2.08 -9.32
C PRO A 265 -16.79 1.94 -10.72
N ASP A 266 -16.04 2.01 -11.82
CA ASP A 266 -16.57 2.20 -13.18
C ASP A 266 -17.48 1.09 -13.78
N LEU A 267 -17.97 0.13 -12.98
CA LEU A 267 -18.97 -0.87 -13.39
C LEU A 267 -20.40 -0.58 -12.91
N HIS A 268 -20.76 0.69 -12.69
CA HIS A 268 -22.13 1.12 -12.35
C HIS A 268 -23.15 0.99 -13.53
N SER A 269 -22.86 0.22 -14.58
CA SER A 269 -23.82 -0.05 -15.67
C SER A 269 -24.62 -1.34 -15.38
N GLY A 270 -25.45 -1.31 -14.34
CA GLY A 270 -26.32 -2.41 -13.93
C GLY A 270 -26.39 -2.59 -12.41
N SER A 271 -27.37 -3.35 -11.93
CA SER A 271 -27.75 -3.55 -10.51
C SER A 271 -26.72 -4.25 -9.61
N GLN A 272 -25.45 -4.32 -10.02
CA GLN A 272 -24.41 -5.04 -9.29
C GLN A 272 -23.13 -4.21 -9.24
N ASP A 273 -23.10 -3.27 -8.29
CA ASP A 273 -21.95 -2.44 -8.00
C ASP A 273 -20.76 -3.32 -7.60
N LEU A 274 -19.62 -3.09 -8.27
CA LEU A 274 -18.37 -3.75 -7.95
C LEU A 274 -17.38 -2.74 -7.38
N VAL A 275 -16.85 -3.05 -6.21
CA VAL A 275 -15.78 -2.29 -5.58
C VAL A 275 -14.58 -3.21 -5.34
N ALA A 276 -13.42 -2.83 -5.87
CA ALA A 276 -12.18 -3.58 -5.68
C ALA A 276 -11.09 -2.66 -5.11
N LEU A 277 -10.45 -3.06 -4.02
CA LEU A 277 -9.28 -2.39 -3.46
C LEU A 277 -8.27 -3.45 -3.04
N PHE A 278 -7.23 -3.60 -3.86
CA PHE A 278 -6.22 -4.63 -3.71
C PHE A 278 -4.81 -4.04 -3.65
N PHE A 279 -3.95 -4.73 -2.91
CA PHE A 279 -2.53 -4.46 -2.76
C PHE A 279 -1.73 -5.70 -3.14
N ASN A 280 -0.61 -5.50 -3.83
CA ASN A 280 0.29 -6.59 -4.20
C ASN A 280 1.11 -6.96 -2.95
N MET A 281 0.97 -8.20 -2.47
CA MET A 281 1.58 -8.61 -1.21
C MET A 281 3.12 -8.68 -1.29
N ASN A 282 3.69 -9.05 -2.45
CA ASN A 282 5.14 -8.95 -2.68
C ASN A 282 5.64 -7.53 -2.47
N HIS A 283 4.95 -6.54 -3.05
CA HIS A 283 5.36 -5.13 -2.92
C HIS A 283 5.20 -4.60 -1.48
N ILE A 284 4.17 -5.05 -0.76
CA ILE A 284 4.02 -4.71 0.66
C ILE A 284 5.21 -5.27 1.45
N TRP A 285 5.55 -6.54 1.21
CA TRP A 285 6.66 -7.23 1.89
C TRP A 285 8.01 -6.55 1.65
N GLU A 286 8.37 -6.31 0.39
CA GLU A 286 9.60 -5.58 0.01
C GLU A 286 9.70 -4.24 0.73
N ARG A 287 8.59 -3.48 0.74
CA ARG A 287 8.56 -2.11 1.26
C ARG A 287 8.54 -2.07 2.78
N TYR A 288 7.91 -3.06 3.41
CA TYR A 288 7.96 -3.30 4.85
C TYR A 288 9.42 -3.56 5.26
N LEU A 289 10.07 -4.57 4.68
CA LEU A 289 11.47 -4.92 4.99
C LEU A 289 12.42 -3.74 4.77
N LEU A 290 12.30 -3.02 3.65
CA LEU A 290 13.14 -1.84 3.36
C LEU A 290 13.05 -0.77 4.44
N ARG A 291 11.84 -0.48 4.94
CA ARG A 291 11.64 0.55 5.96
C ARG A 291 12.05 0.09 7.34
N THR A 292 11.78 -1.17 7.67
CA THR A 292 12.25 -1.80 8.91
C THR A 292 13.77 -1.80 8.96
N LEU A 293 14.45 -2.19 7.87
CA LEU A 293 15.91 -2.15 7.79
C LEU A 293 16.48 -0.73 7.86
N ARG A 294 15.84 0.27 7.23
CA ARG A 294 16.27 1.68 7.38
C ARG A 294 16.19 2.19 8.82
N ARG A 295 15.28 1.64 9.62
CA ARG A 295 15.12 1.98 11.03
C ARG A 295 16.16 1.27 11.90
N LEU A 296 16.42 -0.01 11.60
CA LEU A 296 17.23 -0.89 12.44
C LEU A 296 18.73 -0.90 12.08
N ALA A 297 19.09 -0.58 10.84
CA ALA A 297 20.48 -0.59 10.41
C ALA A 297 21.30 0.49 11.14
N PRO A 298 22.57 0.22 11.50
CA PRO A 298 23.45 1.22 12.09
C PRO A 298 23.61 2.44 11.17
N PRO A 299 23.87 3.65 11.72
CA PRO A 299 24.03 4.87 10.92
C PRO A 299 25.14 4.82 9.86
N SER A 300 26.14 3.94 10.03
CA SER A 300 27.22 3.74 9.06
C SER A 300 26.79 2.97 7.80
N TRP A 301 25.62 2.32 7.83
CA TRP A 301 25.06 1.58 6.70
C TRP A 301 23.97 2.36 6.01
N ALA A 302 24.14 2.62 4.71
CA ALA A 302 23.08 3.21 3.90
C ALA A 302 22.16 2.11 3.35
N VAL A 303 20.87 2.20 3.68
CA VAL A 303 19.83 1.23 3.26
C VAL A 303 18.92 1.84 2.18
N SER A 304 18.90 1.24 0.99
CA SER A 304 18.15 1.76 -0.15
C SER A 304 17.50 0.67 -1.00
N LYS A 305 16.51 1.07 -1.81
CA LYS A 305 16.11 0.30 -3.00
C LYS A 305 16.88 0.90 -4.18
N PRO A 306 17.84 0.19 -4.77
CA PRO A 306 18.68 0.76 -5.82
C PRO A 306 17.86 1.02 -7.09
N PRO A 307 18.33 1.88 -8.01
CA PRO A 307 17.68 2.06 -9.31
C PRO A 307 17.77 0.78 -10.16
N LYS A 308 16.91 0.67 -11.17
CA LYS A 308 17.04 -0.38 -12.20
C LYS A 308 18.31 -0.15 -13.01
N CYS A 309 19.17 -1.16 -13.06
CA CYS A 309 20.37 -1.15 -13.91
C CYS A 309 20.17 -2.06 -15.13
N VAL A 310 20.90 -1.78 -16.21
CA VAL A 310 20.93 -2.66 -17.39
C VAL A 310 21.74 -3.90 -17.02
N PHE A 311 21.14 -5.07 -17.21
CA PHE A 311 21.78 -6.37 -17.01
C PHE A 311 22.23 -6.97 -18.34
N TRP A 312 21.38 -6.86 -19.35
CA TRP A 312 21.66 -7.32 -20.70
C TRP A 312 21.02 -6.38 -21.70
N GLN A 313 21.68 -6.19 -22.83
CA GLN A 313 21.20 -5.39 -23.94
C GLN A 313 21.63 -6.06 -25.25
N ASP A 314 20.76 -6.07 -26.24
CA ASP A 314 21.11 -6.54 -27.58
C ASP A 314 21.98 -5.56 -28.35
N ALA A 315 22.52 -6.00 -29.49
CA ALA A 315 23.41 -5.19 -30.30
C ALA A 315 22.72 -3.95 -30.90
N THR A 316 21.40 -4.01 -31.14
CA THR A 316 20.63 -2.87 -31.68
C THR A 316 20.22 -1.86 -30.60
N GLN A 317 20.42 -2.20 -29.32
CA GLN A 317 20.02 -1.44 -28.15
C GLN A 317 18.51 -1.30 -27.94
N ASP A 318 17.70 -1.97 -28.76
CA ASP A 318 16.24 -1.92 -28.68
C ASP A 318 15.69 -2.84 -27.59
N ASN A 319 16.37 -3.95 -27.29
CA ASN A 319 15.97 -4.89 -26.25
C ASN A 319 16.90 -4.79 -25.04
N VAL A 320 16.36 -4.23 -23.95
CA VAL A 320 17.09 -4.03 -22.69
C VAL A 320 16.45 -4.85 -21.58
N SER A 321 17.19 -5.83 -21.06
CA SER A 321 16.87 -6.49 -19.81
C SER A 321 17.49 -5.71 -18.65
N ARG A 322 16.67 -5.41 -17.64
CA ARG A 322 17.08 -4.65 -16.46
C ARG A 322 16.90 -5.48 -15.20
N MET A 323 17.78 -5.27 -14.25
CA MET A 323 17.70 -5.90 -12.93
C MET A 323 17.70 -4.88 -11.81
N GLN A 324 17.08 -5.25 -10.70
CA GLN A 324 16.94 -4.41 -9.53
C GLN A 324 16.66 -5.30 -8.31
N PRO A 325 17.61 -5.44 -7.37
CA PRO A 325 17.33 -6.10 -6.12
C PRO A 325 16.36 -5.27 -5.29
N ASP A 326 15.69 -5.92 -4.34
CA ASP A 326 14.70 -5.25 -3.51
C ASP A 326 15.33 -4.26 -2.54
N ILE A 327 16.46 -4.65 -1.93
CA ILE A 327 17.15 -3.87 -0.91
C ILE A 327 18.66 -4.02 -1.09
N LEU A 328 19.36 -2.90 -1.01
CA LEU A 328 20.81 -2.80 -1.02
C LEU A 328 21.26 -2.06 0.24
N LEU A 329 22.15 -2.70 1.00
CA LEU A 329 22.87 -2.12 2.11
C LEU A 329 24.31 -1.88 1.66
N THR A 330 24.80 -0.67 1.86
CA THR A 330 26.17 -0.29 1.46
C THR A 330 26.92 0.28 2.64
N HIS A 331 28.15 -0.19 2.84
CA HIS A 331 29.09 0.36 3.81
C HIS A 331 30.42 0.69 3.11
N PRO A 332 31.04 1.85 3.39
CA PRO A 332 32.32 2.22 2.78
C PRO A 332 33.40 1.15 2.93
N ASP A 333 33.55 0.60 4.14
CA ASP A 333 34.65 -0.33 4.47
C ASP A 333 34.29 -1.83 4.38
N HIS A 334 33.00 -2.18 4.46
CA HIS A 334 32.55 -3.57 4.54
C HIS A 334 31.89 -4.07 3.24
N GLY A 335 31.71 -3.18 2.26
CA GLY A 335 31.15 -3.49 0.97
C GLY A 335 29.62 -3.59 0.98
N ASN A 336 29.09 -4.18 -0.10
CA ASN A 336 27.66 -4.24 -0.34
C ASN A 336 27.04 -5.56 0.12
N LEU A 337 25.84 -5.46 0.67
CA LEU A 337 24.94 -6.57 1.00
C LEU A 337 23.65 -6.39 0.21
N VAL A 338 23.31 -7.39 -0.62
CA VAL A 338 22.06 -7.41 -1.38
C VAL A 338 21.05 -8.32 -0.70
N LEU A 339 19.84 -7.82 -0.49
CA LEU A 339 18.72 -8.61 0.03
C LEU A 339 17.61 -8.66 -1.02
N ASP A 340 17.09 -9.87 -1.24
CA ASP A 340 15.95 -10.11 -2.13
C ASP A 340 14.79 -10.70 -1.31
N ALA A 341 13.61 -10.10 -1.44
CA ALA A 341 12.47 -10.39 -0.59
C ALA A 341 11.46 -11.26 -1.33
N LYS A 342 11.10 -12.40 -0.74
CA LYS A 342 10.18 -13.35 -1.35
C LYS A 342 8.99 -13.60 -0.44
N TRP A 343 7.80 -13.19 -0.87
CA TRP A 343 6.56 -13.49 -0.16
C TRP A 343 6.01 -14.86 -0.60
N LYS A 344 6.66 -15.93 -0.15
CA LYS A 344 6.26 -17.33 -0.39
C LYS A 344 6.89 -18.24 0.65
N ARG A 345 6.36 -19.45 0.78
CA ARG A 345 7.02 -20.52 1.52
C ARG A 345 7.85 -21.37 0.54
N PRO A 346 9.16 -21.58 0.78
CA PRO A 346 9.91 -22.56 0.01
C PRO A 346 9.39 -23.97 0.35
N ASN A 347 9.06 -24.78 -0.65
CA ASN A 347 8.65 -26.18 -0.45
C ASN A 347 9.90 -27.04 -0.26
N GLY A 348 10.38 -27.15 0.99
CA GLY A 348 11.55 -27.95 1.37
C GLY A 348 12.87 -27.25 1.07
N TYR A 349 13.12 -26.88 -0.20
CA TYR A 349 14.32 -26.17 -0.64
C TYR A 349 13.98 -24.81 -1.25
N TYR A 350 14.95 -23.88 -1.15
CA TYR A 350 14.94 -22.61 -1.85
C TYR A 350 14.96 -22.81 -3.36
N ALA A 351 14.30 -21.95 -4.12
CA ALA A 351 14.21 -22.11 -5.57
C ALA A 351 15.57 -21.81 -6.22
N GLU A 352 16.04 -22.68 -7.12
CA GLU A 352 17.31 -22.48 -7.83
C GLU A 352 17.36 -21.14 -8.57
N ASP A 353 16.24 -20.72 -9.15
CA ASP A 353 16.15 -19.44 -9.85
C ASP A 353 16.31 -18.23 -8.92
N ASP A 354 15.85 -18.34 -7.66
CA ASP A 354 16.07 -17.29 -6.66
C ASP A 354 17.58 -17.19 -6.32
N LEU A 355 18.28 -18.32 -6.23
CA LEU A 355 19.74 -18.35 -6.01
C LEU A 355 20.52 -17.82 -7.21
N ARG A 356 20.15 -18.21 -8.43
CA ARG A 356 20.75 -17.68 -9.66
C ARG A 356 20.55 -16.17 -9.78
N GLN A 357 19.38 -15.68 -9.39
CA GLN A 357 19.08 -14.26 -9.32
C GLN A 357 19.97 -13.54 -8.31
N LEU A 358 20.14 -14.09 -7.10
CA LEU A 358 21.07 -13.53 -6.11
C LEU A 358 22.52 -13.51 -6.58
N PHE A 359 22.97 -14.57 -7.26
CA PHE A 359 24.31 -14.62 -7.85
C PHE A 359 24.51 -13.48 -8.86
N ALA A 360 23.55 -13.27 -9.76
CA ALA A 360 23.61 -12.19 -10.73
C ALA A 360 23.61 -10.80 -10.06
N TYR A 361 22.80 -10.61 -9.00
CA TYR A 361 22.83 -9.38 -8.22
C TYR A 361 24.16 -9.15 -7.51
N ALA A 362 24.75 -10.21 -6.94
CA ALA A 362 26.02 -10.10 -6.24
C ALA A 362 27.10 -9.51 -7.14
N HIS A 363 27.21 -10.02 -8.37
CA HIS A 363 28.16 -9.51 -9.36
C HIS A 363 27.80 -8.10 -9.84
N GLN A 364 26.54 -7.85 -10.19
CA GLN A 364 26.11 -6.54 -10.71
C GLN A 364 26.30 -5.41 -9.71
N PHE A 365 26.15 -5.68 -8.41
CA PHE A 365 26.23 -4.70 -7.33
C PHE A 365 27.51 -4.81 -6.50
N GLY A 366 28.49 -5.64 -6.91
CA GLY A 366 29.74 -5.82 -6.17
C GLY A 366 29.54 -6.27 -4.72
N ALA A 367 28.50 -7.08 -4.46
CA ALA A 367 28.15 -7.53 -3.13
C ALA A 367 28.94 -8.79 -2.74
N LYS A 368 29.55 -8.76 -1.56
CA LYS A 368 30.25 -9.92 -0.99
C LYS A 368 29.30 -10.88 -0.27
N GLN A 369 28.15 -10.35 0.12
CA GLN A 369 27.10 -11.07 0.81
C GLN A 369 25.77 -10.80 0.13
N VAL A 370 24.96 -11.83 -0.01
CA VAL A 370 23.60 -11.74 -0.51
C VAL A 370 22.67 -12.60 0.34
N ARG A 371 21.39 -12.24 0.45
CA ARG A 371 20.45 -13.00 1.29
C ARG A 371 19.02 -12.98 0.77
N LEU A 372 18.36 -14.15 0.81
CA LEU A 372 16.91 -14.27 0.60
C LEU A 372 16.16 -14.05 1.90
N LEU A 373 15.09 -13.26 1.84
CA LEU A 373 14.22 -12.96 2.97
C LEU A 373 12.81 -13.50 2.72
N TYR A 374 12.46 -14.58 3.41
CA TYR A 374 11.11 -15.17 3.42
C TYR A 374 10.35 -14.77 4.69
N PRO A 375 9.00 -14.72 4.68
CA PRO A 375 8.24 -14.68 5.93
C PRO A 375 8.39 -16.01 6.69
N GLN A 376 8.52 -15.96 8.01
CA GLN A 376 8.57 -17.16 8.87
C GLN A 376 7.15 -17.69 9.13
N ALA A 377 6.94 -19.00 8.98
CA ALA A 377 5.63 -19.66 9.12
C ALA A 377 5.63 -20.82 10.14
N GLY A 378 6.67 -20.90 10.98
CA GLY A 378 6.91 -22.00 11.92
C GLY A 378 8.33 -21.98 12.46
N GLN A 379 8.93 -23.15 12.68
CA GLN A 379 10.32 -23.31 13.12
C GLN A 379 11.30 -23.34 11.93
N ASP A 380 11.15 -22.41 11.00
CA ASP A 380 12.07 -22.29 9.87
C ASP A 380 13.43 -21.76 10.37
N ALA A 381 14.52 -22.44 10.03
CA ALA A 381 15.87 -22.07 10.42
C ALA A 381 16.61 -21.34 9.29
N ALA A 382 17.41 -20.33 9.66
CA ALA A 382 18.28 -19.66 8.71
C ALA A 382 19.32 -20.64 8.12
N VAL A 383 19.66 -20.45 6.84
CA VAL A 383 20.62 -21.29 6.12
C VAL A 383 21.73 -20.39 5.57
N GLU A 384 22.98 -20.81 5.75
CA GLU A 384 24.15 -20.14 5.19
C GLU A 384 24.82 -21.03 4.14
N GLY A 385 25.35 -20.40 3.09
CA GLY A 385 26.05 -21.05 2.00
C GLY A 385 27.01 -20.12 1.27
N THR A 386 27.71 -20.65 0.28
CA THR A 386 28.60 -19.87 -0.58
C THR A 386 28.43 -20.30 -2.03
N PHE A 387 28.47 -19.35 -2.97
CA PHE A 387 28.47 -19.69 -4.38
C PHE A 387 29.82 -20.29 -4.79
N SER A 388 29.76 -21.32 -5.62
CA SER A 388 30.94 -21.91 -6.25
C SER A 388 31.65 -20.89 -7.14
N ARG A 389 32.97 -21.00 -7.24
CA ARG A 389 33.75 -20.17 -8.17
C ARG A 389 33.41 -20.54 -9.62
N PRO A 390 33.25 -19.55 -10.53
CA PRO A 390 33.10 -19.83 -11.95
C PRO A 390 34.33 -20.58 -12.49
N MET A 391 34.12 -21.57 -13.34
CA MET A 391 35.18 -22.47 -13.84
C MET A 391 36.25 -21.78 -14.71
N VAL A 392 36.04 -20.54 -15.15
CA VAL A 392 36.82 -19.89 -16.23
C VAL A 392 37.50 -18.57 -15.79
N ILE A 393 37.41 -18.17 -14.51
CA ILE A 393 38.04 -16.90 -14.06
C ILE A 393 39.44 -17.16 -13.48
N GLU A 394 40.44 -16.43 -13.98
CA GLU A 394 41.85 -16.48 -13.58
C GLU A 394 42.07 -16.25 -12.07
N LYS A 395 43.14 -16.87 -11.54
CA LYS A 395 43.47 -17.05 -10.11
C LYS A 395 43.70 -15.77 -9.27
N THR A 396 43.60 -14.58 -9.86
CA THR A 396 43.70 -13.30 -9.16
C THR A 396 42.31 -12.88 -8.66
N GLU A 397 41.96 -13.32 -7.44
CA GLU A 397 40.59 -13.47 -6.87
C GLU A 397 39.60 -12.26 -6.93
N PRO A 398 38.33 -12.48 -6.49
CA PRO A 398 38.04 -12.13 -5.10
C PRO A 398 37.21 -13.20 -4.34
N GLN A 399 37.29 -13.14 -3.00
CA GLN A 399 36.51 -13.86 -1.99
C GLN A 399 35.19 -14.51 -2.44
N ARG A 400 34.90 -15.73 -1.93
CA ARG A 400 33.62 -16.42 -2.17
C ARG A 400 32.45 -15.51 -1.77
N ILE A 401 31.45 -15.41 -2.64
CA ILE A 401 30.21 -14.69 -2.33
C ILE A 401 29.41 -15.55 -1.34
N HIS A 402 29.12 -14.98 -0.17
CA HIS A 402 28.29 -15.62 0.84
C HIS A 402 26.82 -15.43 0.50
N CYS A 403 26.05 -16.51 0.56
CA CYS A 403 24.62 -16.52 0.32
C CYS A 403 23.90 -17.01 1.57
N GLY A 404 23.09 -16.15 2.18
CA GLY A 404 22.25 -16.49 3.31
C GLY A 404 20.78 -16.65 2.92
N ILE A 405 20.02 -17.34 3.76
CA ILE A 405 18.57 -17.42 3.68
C ILE A 405 18.03 -17.21 5.08
N SER A 406 17.14 -16.25 5.22
CA SER A 406 16.55 -15.87 6.50
C SER A 406 15.03 -15.90 6.43
N PHE A 407 14.44 -16.34 7.53
CA PHE A 407 12.99 -16.40 7.74
C PHE A 407 12.61 -15.34 8.76
N ILE A 408 11.97 -14.29 8.25
CA ILE A 408 11.65 -13.09 9.01
C ILE A 408 10.28 -13.26 9.68
N ARG A 409 10.28 -13.28 11.00
CA ARG A 409 9.07 -13.25 11.80
C ARG A 409 8.47 -11.86 11.84
N VAL A 410 7.16 -11.78 11.66
CA VAL A 410 6.37 -10.56 11.86
C VAL A 410 5.34 -10.83 12.95
N GLY A 411 5.34 -10.03 14.02
CA GLY A 411 4.52 -10.27 15.22
C GLY A 411 5.08 -11.35 16.15
N ARG A 412 4.40 -11.62 17.28
CA ARG A 412 4.81 -12.65 18.26
C ARG A 412 4.38 -14.07 17.86
N ALA A 413 5.18 -15.07 18.26
CA ALA A 413 5.05 -16.47 17.85
C ALA A 413 3.91 -17.25 18.54
N ASN A 414 3.36 -16.76 19.66
CA ASN A 414 2.31 -17.42 20.44
C ASN A 414 1.63 -16.42 21.37
N SER A 415 0.66 -15.64 20.89
CA SER A 415 -0.25 -14.92 21.79
C SER A 415 -1.67 -15.40 21.54
N SER A 416 -2.21 -16.11 22.52
CA SER A 416 -3.65 -16.16 22.74
C SER A 416 -4.20 -14.73 22.76
N ILE A 417 -5.40 -14.57 22.19
CA ILE A 417 -6.09 -13.29 22.00
C ILE A 417 -6.20 -12.56 23.35
N GLY A 418 -5.70 -11.33 23.45
CA GLY A 418 -5.88 -10.55 24.67
C GLY A 418 -5.40 -9.11 24.72
N SER A 419 -4.31 -8.71 24.05
CA SER A 419 -3.87 -7.30 24.15
C SER A 419 -3.31 -6.74 22.84
N GLU A 420 -3.78 -5.56 22.44
CA GLU A 420 -3.27 -4.80 21.27
C GLU A 420 -1.76 -4.52 21.32
N SER A 421 -1.17 -4.63 22.52
CA SER A 421 0.25 -4.41 22.85
C SER A 421 1.18 -5.56 22.48
N ASP A 422 0.68 -6.75 22.14
CA ASP A 422 1.57 -7.92 22.03
C ASP A 422 2.39 -7.98 20.74
N ASP A 423 1.90 -7.40 19.64
CA ASP A 423 2.60 -7.38 18.35
C ASP A 423 3.36 -6.06 18.08
N ILE A 424 3.28 -5.09 18.98
CA ILE A 424 3.98 -3.80 18.88
C ILE A 424 5.22 -3.83 19.77
N GLU A 425 6.32 -3.26 19.28
CA GLU A 425 7.51 -3.02 20.09
C GLU A 425 7.20 -1.97 21.17
N ALA A 426 7.40 -2.32 22.45
CA ALA A 426 7.00 -1.52 23.60
C ALA A 426 7.54 -0.08 23.52
N GLY A 427 6.66 0.91 23.71
CA GLY A 427 7.02 2.33 23.61
C GLY A 427 7.16 2.85 22.16
N THR A 428 6.91 2.03 21.16
CA THR A 428 6.90 2.43 19.74
C THR A 428 5.54 2.13 19.08
N ASN A 429 5.36 2.53 17.82
CA ASN A 429 4.20 2.16 16.99
C ASN A 429 4.57 1.17 15.87
N TYR A 430 5.65 0.41 16.04
CA TYR A 430 6.16 -0.52 15.03
C TYR A 430 5.87 -1.98 15.38
N LEU A 431 5.63 -2.81 14.36
CA LEU A 431 5.50 -4.25 14.51
C LEU A 431 6.82 -4.84 14.99
N LEU A 432 6.71 -5.77 15.93
CA LEU A 432 7.80 -6.66 16.30
C LEU A 432 8.24 -7.48 15.09
N CYS A 433 9.55 -7.52 14.87
CA CYS A 433 10.16 -8.22 13.74
C CYS A 433 11.49 -8.86 14.15
N SER A 434 11.74 -10.10 13.71
CA SER A 434 12.99 -10.82 14.02
C SER A 434 14.24 -10.16 13.42
N LEU A 435 14.07 -9.29 12.41
CA LEU A 435 15.16 -8.51 11.82
C LEU A 435 15.99 -7.73 12.85
N SER A 436 15.37 -7.29 13.95
CA SER A 436 16.05 -6.58 15.03
C SER A 436 17.21 -7.38 15.64
N ALA A 437 17.05 -8.69 15.76
CA ALA A 437 18.08 -9.60 16.25
C ALA A 437 18.99 -10.09 15.11
N GLU A 438 18.42 -10.38 13.94
CA GLU A 438 19.16 -10.97 12.83
C GLU A 438 20.16 -10.01 12.18
N ILE A 439 19.84 -8.70 12.10
CA ILE A 439 20.66 -7.73 11.36
C ILE A 439 22.09 -7.60 11.93
N ALA A 440 22.25 -7.74 13.25
CA ALA A 440 23.54 -7.68 13.92
C ALA A 440 24.46 -8.85 13.52
N SER A 441 23.88 -9.98 13.11
CA SER A 441 24.66 -11.12 12.60
C SER A 441 25.09 -10.94 11.14
N TRP A 442 24.43 -10.08 10.39
CA TRP A 442 24.70 -9.85 8.97
C TRP A 442 25.70 -8.73 8.75
N LEU A 443 25.61 -7.68 9.57
CA LEU A 443 26.44 -6.49 9.43
C LEU A 443 27.64 -6.59 10.36
N PRO A 444 28.88 -6.64 9.86
CA PRO A 444 30.07 -6.60 10.70
C PRO A 444 30.07 -5.35 11.59
N ASP A 445 30.45 -5.55 12.85
CA ASP A 445 30.41 -4.54 13.90
C ASP A 445 31.58 -3.55 13.78
N SER A 446 31.30 -2.24 13.79
CA SER A 446 32.32 -1.19 13.78
C SER A 446 33.18 -1.15 15.06
N SER A 447 32.83 -1.94 16.08
CA SER A 447 33.49 -2.02 17.38
C SER A 447 34.68 -2.99 17.44
N ARG A 448 34.93 -3.79 16.39
CA ARG A 448 35.97 -4.85 16.39
C ARG A 448 37.20 -4.58 15.52
N LEU A 449 37.43 -3.33 15.10
CA LEU A 449 38.58 -2.95 14.26
C LEU A 449 39.76 -2.30 15.00
N ASN A 450 39.79 -2.34 16.34
CA ASN A 450 40.98 -1.96 17.12
C ASN A 450 41.41 -3.12 18.04
N THR A 451 42.07 -4.12 17.46
CA THR A 451 43.07 -4.97 18.15
C THR A 451 44.15 -5.36 17.19
#